data_AF-A0A0P8XC79-F1
#
_entry.id   AF-A0A0P8XC79-F1
#
_cell.length_a   1.000
_cell.length_b   1.000
_cell.length_c   1.000
_cell.angle_alpha   90.00
_cell.angle_beta   90.00
_cell.angle_gamma   90.00
#
_symmetry.space_group_name_H-M   'P 1'
#
loop_
_entity.id
_entity.type
_entity.pdbx_description
1 polymer ?
#
loop_
_entity_poly.entity_id
_entity_poly.type
_entity_poly.pdbx_seq_one_letter_code
_entity_poly.pdbx_strand_id
1 'polypeptide(L)'
;MEFNLIITGVGGQGGLTLSRIIGNAAMKEGYNVRIGETLGMSQRYGSVLSYLRFGEEVYSPLIEEGEADLMLALEPAEALRNARFLSGKSYAIVNAYPIHTATTLVGKEEYPDLDDIQKALKRICPVEMMNFQKEADKINPRTLGVLMLGYAYGRGLVPLRKESIIEGIRETLKAKLWEVNILALEKGIELAR
;
A
#
# COMPACT_ATOMS: atom_id res chain seq x y z
N MET A 1 16.36 -8.86 11.42
CA MET A 1 16.07 -7.65 10.59
C MET A 1 14.56 -7.47 10.52
N GLU A 2 14.08 -6.24 10.54
CA GLU A 2 12.65 -5.91 10.50
C GLU A 2 12.33 -5.17 9.19
N PHE A 3 11.15 -5.40 8.64
CA PHE A 3 10.59 -4.69 7.49
C PHE A 3 9.33 -3.92 7.90
N ASN A 4 9.33 -2.63 7.60
CA ASN A 4 8.31 -1.65 7.96
C ASN A 4 7.57 -1.17 6.71
N LEU A 5 6.30 -1.58 6.61
CA LEU A 5 5.41 -1.18 5.53
C LEU A 5 4.33 -0.23 6.05
N ILE A 6 4.23 0.91 5.37
CA ILE A 6 3.10 1.84 5.47
C ILE A 6 2.14 1.58 4.30
N ILE A 7 0.87 1.36 4.60
CA ILE A 7 -0.21 1.38 3.61
C ILE A 7 -1.09 2.57 3.95
N THR A 8 -1.23 3.50 3.00
CA THR A 8 -2.02 4.71 3.21
C THR A 8 -3.01 4.92 2.08
N GLY A 9 -4.14 5.53 2.40
CA GLY A 9 -5.17 5.83 1.42
C GLY A 9 -6.46 6.24 2.10
N VAL A 10 -7.55 6.05 1.37
CA VAL A 10 -8.88 6.44 1.79
C VAL A 10 -9.71 5.20 2.16
N GLY A 11 -10.57 5.34 3.16
CA GLY A 11 -11.43 4.26 3.64
C GLY A 11 -12.25 3.61 2.51
N GLY A 12 -12.14 2.28 2.38
CA GLY A 12 -12.83 1.48 1.37
C GLY A 12 -11.92 0.92 0.26
N GLN A 13 -10.64 1.33 0.18
CA GLN A 13 -9.70 0.87 -0.84
C GLN A 13 -9.02 -0.48 -0.54
N GLY A 14 -9.29 -1.08 0.62
CA GLY A 14 -8.78 -2.42 0.96
C GLY A 14 -7.40 -2.45 1.62
N GLY A 15 -6.91 -1.34 2.19
CA GLY A 15 -5.61 -1.28 2.88
C GLY A 15 -5.45 -2.32 4.00
N LEU A 16 -6.46 -2.50 4.85
CA LEU A 16 -6.46 -3.54 5.90
C LEU A 16 -6.39 -4.96 5.33
N THR A 17 -7.10 -5.21 4.22
CA THR A 17 -7.04 -6.52 3.56
C THR A 17 -5.64 -6.78 3.02
N LEU A 18 -5.02 -5.75 2.43
CA LEU A 18 -3.65 -5.84 1.91
C LEU A 18 -2.63 -6.10 3.03
N SER A 19 -2.72 -5.40 4.17
CA SER A 19 -1.81 -5.64 5.31
C SER A 19 -1.93 -7.06 5.84
N ARG A 20 -3.15 -7.63 5.87
CA ARG A 20 -3.38 -9.03 6.27
C ARG A 20 -2.81 -10.03 5.27
N ILE A 21 -2.94 -9.79 3.96
CA ILE A 21 -2.34 -10.65 2.93
C ILE A 21 -0.82 -10.73 3.13
N ILE A 22 -0.15 -9.58 3.29
CA ILE A 22 1.30 -9.52 3.46
C ILE A 22 1.70 -10.07 4.83
N GLY A 23 0.93 -9.80 5.88
CA GLY A 23 1.17 -10.35 7.22
C GLY A 23 1.06 -11.87 7.26
N ASN A 24 0.03 -12.45 6.63
CA ASN A 24 -0.10 -13.91 6.53
C ASN A 24 1.04 -14.52 5.72
N ALA A 25 1.45 -13.87 4.62
CA ALA A 25 2.61 -14.28 3.85
C ALA A 25 3.89 -14.28 4.70
N ALA A 26 4.14 -13.23 5.50
CA ALA A 26 5.29 -13.15 6.39
C ALA A 26 5.25 -14.22 7.50
N MET A 27 4.08 -14.48 8.09
CA MET A 27 3.93 -15.56 9.09
C MET A 27 4.24 -16.94 8.50
N LYS A 28 3.92 -17.19 7.22
CA LYS A 28 4.30 -18.45 6.54
C LYS A 28 5.82 -18.62 6.39
N GLU A 29 6.57 -17.52 6.39
CA GLU A 29 8.03 -17.57 6.37
C GLU A 29 8.65 -17.65 7.77
N GLY A 30 7.83 -17.68 8.82
CA GLY A 30 8.28 -17.77 10.21
C GLY A 30 8.57 -16.43 10.87
N TYR A 31 8.24 -15.30 10.23
CA TYR A 31 8.42 -13.98 10.83
C TYR A 31 7.34 -13.68 11.89
N ASN A 32 7.75 -12.95 12.92
CA ASN A 32 6.82 -12.28 13.82
C ASN A 32 6.20 -11.09 13.10
N VAL A 33 4.88 -10.92 13.22
CA VAL A 33 4.12 -9.89 12.50
C VAL A 33 3.32 -9.04 13.48
N ARG A 34 3.35 -7.72 13.30
CA ARG A 34 2.47 -6.77 13.99
C ARG A 34 1.79 -5.87 12.97
N ILE A 35 0.46 -5.77 13.10
CA ILE A 35 -0.38 -4.90 12.27
C ILE A 35 -1.02 -3.88 13.20
N GLY A 36 -0.88 -2.60 12.87
CA GLY A 36 -1.59 -1.49 13.49
C GLY A 36 -2.44 -0.77 12.47
N GLU A 37 -3.55 -0.18 12.87
CA GLU A 37 -4.36 0.64 11.98
C GLU A 37 -4.89 1.87 12.70
N THR A 38 -4.80 3.01 12.04
CA THR A 38 -5.52 4.21 12.42
C THR A 38 -6.64 4.43 11.42
N LEU A 39 -7.87 4.29 11.91
CA LEU A 39 -9.07 4.62 11.15
C LEU A 39 -9.43 6.07 11.45
N GLY A 40 -9.54 6.90 10.41
CA GLY A 40 -10.23 8.18 10.55
C GLY A 40 -11.66 7.96 11.03
N MET A 41 -12.22 8.89 11.82
CA MET A 41 -13.57 8.79 12.39
C MET A 41 -14.70 8.71 11.33
N SER A 42 -14.39 8.84 10.04
CA SER A 42 -15.34 8.70 8.94
C SER A 42 -15.32 7.28 8.35
N GLN A 43 -16.48 6.62 8.33
CA GLN A 43 -16.64 5.24 7.81
C GLN A 43 -16.39 5.11 6.30
N ARG A 44 -16.39 6.21 5.54
CA ARG A 44 -15.97 6.29 4.11
C ARG A 44 -15.30 7.64 3.86
N TYR A 45 -14.36 7.69 2.92
CA TYR A 45 -13.65 8.93 2.55
C TYR A 45 -12.75 9.53 3.64
N GLY A 46 -12.56 8.85 4.77
CA GLY A 46 -11.58 9.22 5.78
C GLY A 46 -10.18 8.73 5.41
N SER A 47 -9.17 9.47 5.87
CA SER A 47 -7.76 9.01 5.85
C SER A 47 -7.63 7.71 6.64
N VAL A 48 -6.95 6.74 6.04
CA VAL A 48 -6.62 5.46 6.66
C VAL A 48 -5.12 5.24 6.54
N LEU A 49 -4.54 4.79 7.66
CA LEU A 49 -3.14 4.46 7.77
C LEU A 49 -3.00 3.10 8.44
N SER A 50 -2.46 2.13 7.71
CA SER A 50 -2.13 0.81 8.24
C SER A 50 -0.62 0.67 8.35
N TYR A 51 -0.17 0.21 9.50
CA TYR A 51 1.20 -0.18 9.80
C TYR A 51 1.30 -1.70 9.69
N LEU A 52 2.31 -2.19 8.97
CA LEU A 52 2.69 -3.60 8.99
C LEU A 52 4.18 -3.70 9.26
N ARG A 53 4.54 -4.38 10.34
CA ARG A 53 5.92 -4.67 10.71
C ARG A 53 6.12 -6.18 10.76
N PHE A 54 7.18 -6.69 10.14
CA PHE A 54 7.53 -8.10 10.28
C PHE A 54 9.04 -8.34 10.30
N GLY A 55 9.47 -9.38 11.02
CA GLY A 55 10.88 -9.72 11.21
C GLY A 55 11.05 -10.78 12.29
N GLU A 56 12.28 -11.07 12.67
CA GLU A 56 12.57 -12.04 13.75
C GLU A 56 12.10 -11.54 15.12
N GLU A 57 12.21 -10.23 15.39
CA GLU A 57 11.86 -9.62 16.66
C GLU A 57 11.04 -8.34 16.43
N VAL A 58 9.71 -8.43 16.56
CA VAL A 58 8.79 -7.29 16.38
C VAL A 58 7.89 -7.16 17.60
N TYR A 59 8.08 -6.09 18.38
CA TYR A 59 7.43 -5.91 19.68
C TYR A 59 6.28 -4.90 19.68
N SER A 60 6.19 -4.03 18.69
CA SER A 60 5.17 -2.98 18.58
C SER A 60 4.60 -2.91 17.16
N PRO A 61 3.31 -2.57 16.98
CA PRO A 61 2.73 -2.34 15.67
C PRO A 61 3.04 -0.95 15.08
N LEU A 62 3.51 0.00 15.89
CA LEU A 62 3.74 1.38 15.45
C LEU A 62 5.08 1.49 14.70
N ILE A 63 5.08 2.17 13.56
CA ILE A 63 6.31 2.56 12.84
C ILE A 63 6.64 4.00 13.23
N GLU A 64 7.89 4.25 13.58
CA GLU A 64 8.37 5.59 13.92
C GLU A 64 8.50 6.47 12.67
N GLU A 65 8.50 7.80 12.84
CA GLU A 65 8.72 8.72 11.72
C GLU A 65 10.10 8.47 11.08
N GLY A 66 10.14 8.48 9.75
CA GLY A 66 11.34 8.16 8.96
C GLY A 66 11.73 6.67 8.88
N GLU A 67 11.02 5.77 9.56
CA GLU A 67 11.40 4.36 9.69
C GLU A 67 10.67 3.38 8.75
N ALA A 68 9.84 3.87 7.81
CA ALA A 68 9.25 3.00 6.81
C ALA A 68 10.29 2.57 5.76
N ASP A 69 10.33 1.28 5.43
CA ASP A 69 11.10 0.77 4.29
C ASP A 69 10.33 0.97 2.99
N LEU A 70 9.01 0.72 3.04
CA LEU A 70 8.12 0.84 1.89
C LEU A 70 6.83 1.57 2.26
N MET A 71 6.36 2.43 1.38
CA MET A 71 5.00 2.97 1.38
C MET A 71 4.24 2.50 0.13
N LEU A 72 3.08 1.89 0.35
CA LEU A 72 2.07 1.65 -0.68
C LEU A 72 0.93 2.65 -0.47
N ALA A 73 0.90 3.71 -1.26
CA ALA A 73 -0.12 4.74 -1.19
C ALA A 73 -1.22 4.49 -2.23
N LEU A 74 -2.40 4.07 -1.76
CA LEU A 74 -3.57 3.80 -2.59
C LEU A 74 -4.22 5.09 -3.11
N GLU A 75 -3.84 6.25 -2.57
CA GLU A 75 -4.33 7.58 -2.91
C GLU A 75 -3.18 8.62 -2.82
N PRO A 76 -3.02 9.56 -3.79
CA PRO A 76 -1.87 10.46 -3.85
C PRO A 76 -1.73 11.46 -2.70
N ALA A 77 -2.80 12.14 -2.30
CA ALA A 77 -2.78 13.12 -1.24
C ALA A 77 -2.50 12.47 0.12
N GLU A 78 -2.93 11.21 0.30
CA GLU A 78 -2.61 10.42 1.49
C GLU A 78 -1.13 10.00 1.56
N ALA A 79 -0.46 9.81 0.42
CA ALA A 79 0.99 9.66 0.37
C ALA A 79 1.69 10.90 0.94
N LEU A 80 1.28 12.09 0.51
CA LEU A 80 1.84 13.36 0.98
C LEU A 80 1.55 13.59 2.48
N ARG A 81 0.31 13.34 2.92
CA ARG A 81 -0.12 13.47 4.32
C ARG A 81 0.71 12.61 5.27
N ASN A 82 1.13 11.43 4.82
CA ASN A 82 1.87 10.47 5.62
C ASN A 82 3.37 10.41 5.27
N ALA A 83 3.89 11.40 4.54
CA ALA A 83 5.30 11.48 4.15
C ALA A 83 6.29 11.52 5.32
N ARG A 84 5.83 11.89 6.54
CA ARG A 84 6.65 11.86 7.77
C ARG A 84 7.23 10.48 8.11
N PHE A 85 6.64 9.39 7.62
CA PHE A 85 7.18 8.04 7.82
C PHE A 85 8.30 7.69 6.84
N LEU A 86 8.52 8.51 5.80
CA LEU A 86 9.53 8.31 4.79
C LEU A 86 10.84 9.01 5.17
N SER A 87 11.96 8.42 4.77
CA SER A 87 13.29 9.03 4.80
C SER A 87 14.10 8.57 3.58
N GLY A 88 15.38 8.94 3.51
CA GLY A 88 16.25 8.58 2.37
C GLY A 88 16.46 7.07 2.15
N LYS A 89 16.11 6.22 3.12
CA LYS A 89 16.15 4.74 2.99
C LYS A 89 14.84 4.13 2.48
N SER A 90 13.75 4.92 2.47
CA SER A 90 12.42 4.43 2.11
C SER A 90 12.24 4.32 0.60
N TYR A 91 11.17 3.63 0.19
CA TYR A 91 10.65 3.67 -1.17
C TYR A 91 9.15 3.95 -1.15
N ALA A 92 8.63 4.75 -2.09
CA ALA A 92 7.19 5.01 -2.20
C ALA A 92 6.64 4.56 -3.56
N ILE A 93 5.59 3.75 -3.53
CA ILE A 93 4.78 3.41 -4.71
C ILE A 93 3.40 4.04 -4.52
N VAL A 94 3.02 4.92 -5.44
CA VAL A 94 1.84 5.77 -5.31
C VAL A 94 0.88 5.56 -6.48
N ASN A 95 -0.38 5.28 -6.15
CA ASN A 95 -1.48 5.24 -7.11
C ASN A 95 -1.92 6.65 -7.49
N ALA A 96 -1.65 7.05 -8.73
CA ALA A 96 -2.04 8.32 -9.34
C ALA A 96 -3.55 8.36 -9.66
N TYR A 97 -4.39 8.17 -8.65
CA TYR A 97 -5.85 8.20 -8.75
C TYR A 97 -6.43 9.06 -7.62
N PRO A 98 -6.69 10.35 -7.88
CA PRO A 98 -7.28 11.25 -6.89
C PRO A 98 -8.67 10.80 -6.44
N ILE A 99 -8.92 10.84 -5.13
CA ILE A 99 -10.27 10.69 -4.57
C ILE A 99 -10.71 12.03 -3.99
N HIS A 100 -11.62 12.70 -4.69
CA HIS A 100 -12.15 13.99 -4.28
C HIS A 100 -13.10 13.88 -3.08
N THR A 101 -12.84 14.69 -2.06
CA THR A 101 -13.75 14.90 -0.91
C THR A 101 -14.92 15.80 -1.30
N ALA A 102 -15.96 15.83 -0.46
CA ALA A 102 -17.10 16.73 -0.65
C ALA A 102 -16.68 18.21 -0.77
N THR A 103 -15.67 18.66 -0.01
CA THR A 103 -15.15 20.04 -0.05
C THR A 103 -14.45 20.35 -1.38
N THR A 104 -13.65 19.41 -1.90
CA THR A 104 -13.00 19.59 -3.21
C THR A 104 -13.99 19.58 -4.38
N LEU A 105 -15.06 18.77 -4.29
CA LEU A 105 -16.10 18.73 -5.33
C LEU A 105 -16.92 20.02 -5.41
N VAL A 106 -17.15 20.69 -4.28
CA VAL A 106 -17.87 21.99 -4.25
C VAL A 106 -16.93 23.20 -4.40
N GLY A 107 -15.65 22.97 -4.72
CA GLY A 107 -14.66 24.03 -4.95
C GLY A 107 -14.26 24.83 -3.70
N LYS A 108 -14.50 24.29 -2.50
CA LYS A 108 -14.06 24.93 -1.23
C LYS A 108 -12.59 24.68 -0.93
N GLU A 109 -12.05 23.59 -1.45
CA GLU A 109 -10.64 23.21 -1.34
C GLU A 109 -10.17 22.74 -2.71
N GLU A 110 -8.89 22.92 -3.00
CA GLU A 110 -8.28 22.40 -4.23
C GLU A 110 -7.54 21.10 -3.93
N TYR A 111 -7.68 20.12 -4.83
CA TYR A 111 -6.87 18.92 -4.75
C TYR A 111 -5.46 19.25 -5.28
N PRO A 112 -4.38 18.89 -4.56
CA PRO A 112 -3.02 19.19 -4.99
C PRO A 112 -2.66 18.52 -6.33
N ASP A 113 -1.93 19.22 -7.18
CA ASP A 113 -1.49 18.66 -8.47
C ASP A 113 -0.61 17.41 -8.26
N LEU A 114 -0.80 16.39 -9.10
CA LEU A 114 -0.08 15.12 -8.99
C LEU A 114 1.43 15.30 -9.17
N ASP A 115 1.88 16.20 -10.05
CA ASP A 115 3.29 16.48 -10.26
C ASP A 115 3.90 17.15 -9.03
N ASP A 116 3.15 18.00 -8.33
CA ASP A 116 3.62 18.66 -7.12
C ASP A 116 3.70 17.68 -5.94
N ILE A 117 2.73 16.76 -5.81
CA ILE A 117 2.81 15.64 -4.86
C ILE A 117 4.06 14.80 -5.17
N GLN A 118 4.26 14.42 -6.44
CA GLN A 118 5.39 13.59 -6.83
C GLN A 118 6.73 14.29 -6.55
N LYS A 119 6.85 15.59 -6.89
CA LYS A 119 8.06 16.39 -6.61
C LYS A 119 8.33 16.48 -5.12
N ALA A 120 7.30 16.71 -4.29
CA ALA A 120 7.45 16.80 -2.84
C ALA A 120 7.97 15.49 -2.25
N LEU A 121 7.39 14.35 -2.63
CA LEU A 121 7.84 13.03 -2.17
C LEU A 121 9.25 12.68 -2.67
N LYS A 122 9.59 13.00 -3.92
CA LYS A 122 10.93 12.77 -4.49
C LYS A 122 12.06 13.54 -3.81
N ARG A 123 11.74 14.59 -3.02
CA ARG A 123 12.73 15.28 -2.17
C ARG A 123 13.14 14.45 -0.94
N ILE A 124 12.35 13.43 -0.59
CA ILE A 124 12.55 12.60 0.60
C ILE A 124 13.17 11.26 0.22
N CYS A 125 12.59 10.57 -0.78
CA CYS A 125 12.97 9.21 -1.16
C CYS A 125 12.68 8.92 -2.65
N PRO A 126 13.13 7.78 -3.20
CA PRO A 126 12.66 7.28 -4.49
C PRO A 126 11.13 7.06 -4.53
N VAL A 127 10.51 7.55 -5.62
CA VAL A 127 9.05 7.48 -5.80
C VAL A 127 8.72 6.98 -7.20
N GLU A 128 7.88 5.94 -7.27
CA GLU A 128 7.22 5.48 -8.48
C GLU A 128 5.72 5.77 -8.38
N MET A 129 5.22 6.59 -9.30
CA MET A 129 3.83 7.03 -9.32
C MET A 129 3.24 6.75 -10.69
N MET A 130 2.18 5.95 -10.72
CA MET A 130 1.41 5.65 -11.93
C MET A 130 -0.05 5.38 -11.57
N ASN A 131 -0.94 5.42 -12.56
CA ASN A 131 -2.35 5.16 -12.33
C ASN A 131 -2.59 3.63 -12.21
N PHE A 132 -2.27 3.07 -11.04
CA PHE A 132 -2.50 1.66 -10.72
C PHE A 132 -3.99 1.29 -10.72
N GLN A 133 -4.87 2.24 -10.38
CA GLN A 133 -6.32 2.03 -10.44
C GLN A 133 -6.76 1.68 -11.87
N LYS A 134 -6.27 2.40 -12.89
CA LYS A 134 -6.56 2.11 -14.29
C LYS A 134 -6.16 0.69 -14.70
N GLU A 135 -5.07 0.17 -14.15
CA GLU A 135 -4.63 -1.21 -14.42
C GLU A 135 -5.47 -2.23 -13.64
N ALA A 136 -5.82 -1.94 -12.39
CA ALA A 136 -6.69 -2.77 -11.57
C ALA A 136 -8.10 -2.88 -12.17
N ASP A 137 -8.65 -1.79 -12.72
CA ASP A 137 -9.99 -1.74 -13.32
C ASP A 137 -10.14 -2.69 -14.52
N LYS A 138 -9.04 -3.01 -15.22
CA LYS A 138 -9.03 -4.01 -16.32
C LYS A 138 -9.22 -5.44 -15.82
N ILE A 139 -9.00 -5.69 -14.54
CA ILE A 139 -9.11 -7.01 -13.89
C ILE A 139 -10.33 -7.01 -12.97
N ASN A 140 -10.25 -6.24 -11.88
CA ASN A 140 -11.29 -5.97 -10.92
C ASN A 140 -10.85 -4.79 -10.04
N PRO A 141 -11.63 -3.70 -9.89
CA PRO A 141 -11.20 -2.52 -9.12
C PRO A 141 -10.77 -2.81 -7.68
N ARG A 142 -11.26 -3.91 -7.07
CA ARG A 142 -10.92 -4.31 -5.70
C ARG A 142 -9.55 -4.98 -5.56
N THR A 143 -8.83 -5.22 -6.66
CA THR A 143 -7.49 -5.83 -6.64
C THR A 143 -6.35 -4.82 -6.62
N LEU A 144 -6.64 -3.51 -6.55
CA LEU A 144 -5.64 -2.42 -6.52
C LEU A 144 -4.47 -2.74 -5.59
N GLY A 145 -4.76 -3.07 -4.32
CA GLY A 145 -3.72 -3.33 -3.32
C GLY A 145 -2.81 -4.50 -3.69
N VAL A 146 -3.38 -5.59 -4.23
CA VAL A 146 -2.62 -6.78 -4.64
C VAL A 146 -1.81 -6.51 -5.91
N LEU A 147 -2.35 -5.72 -6.84
CA LEU A 147 -1.61 -5.27 -8.02
C LEU A 147 -0.39 -4.42 -7.63
N MET A 148 -0.58 -3.46 -6.73
CA MET A 148 0.52 -2.63 -6.21
C MET A 148 1.55 -3.46 -5.42
N LEU A 149 1.12 -4.46 -4.66
CA LEU A 149 2.03 -5.42 -4.01
C LEU A 149 2.85 -6.21 -5.04
N GLY A 150 2.22 -6.67 -6.12
CA GLY A 150 2.91 -7.33 -7.22
C GLY A 150 3.96 -6.42 -7.87
N TYR A 151 3.61 -5.16 -8.08
CA TYR A 151 4.54 -4.15 -8.60
C TYR A 151 5.73 -3.96 -7.66
N ALA A 152 5.48 -3.76 -6.36
CA ALA A 152 6.53 -3.64 -5.35
C ALA A 152 7.44 -4.88 -5.28
N TYR A 153 6.87 -6.09 -5.39
CA TYR A 153 7.62 -7.33 -5.46
C TYR A 153 8.49 -7.39 -6.73
N GLY A 154 7.94 -7.02 -7.89
CA GLY A 154 8.70 -6.97 -9.15
C GLY A 154 9.87 -5.98 -9.13
N ARG A 155 9.77 -4.91 -8.33
CA ARG A 155 10.87 -3.96 -8.05
C ARG A 155 11.87 -4.47 -7.00
N GLY A 156 11.65 -5.65 -6.41
CA GLY A 156 12.52 -6.22 -5.37
C GLY A 156 12.38 -5.53 -3.99
N LEU A 157 11.29 -4.79 -3.76
CA LEU A 157 11.08 -4.01 -2.53
C LEU A 157 10.39 -4.79 -1.41
N VAL A 158 9.96 -6.02 -1.69
CA VAL A 158 9.20 -6.86 -0.74
C VAL A 158 10.05 -8.09 -0.39
N PRO A 159 10.50 -8.24 0.86
CA PRO A 159 11.38 -9.33 1.28
C PRO A 159 10.57 -10.60 1.64
N LEU A 160 9.72 -11.04 0.73
CA LEU A 160 8.90 -12.26 0.85
C LEU A 160 8.96 -13.04 -0.45
N ARG A 161 8.80 -14.36 -0.40
CA ARG A 161 8.67 -15.19 -1.60
C ARG A 161 7.31 -15.01 -2.24
N LYS A 162 7.24 -15.13 -3.57
CA LYS A 162 5.97 -15.03 -4.32
C LYS A 162 4.97 -16.08 -3.86
N GLU A 163 5.44 -17.30 -3.59
CA GLU A 163 4.62 -18.42 -3.11
C GLU A 163 3.97 -18.07 -1.77
N SER A 164 4.72 -17.45 -0.86
CA SER A 164 4.20 -16.99 0.43
C SER A 164 3.14 -15.90 0.26
N ILE A 165 3.33 -14.96 -0.70
CA ILE A 165 2.33 -13.94 -1.03
C ILE A 165 1.03 -14.59 -1.54
N ILE A 166 1.14 -15.59 -2.42
CA ILE A 166 -0.02 -16.34 -2.94
C ILE A 166 -0.76 -17.07 -1.80
N GLU A 167 -0.04 -17.68 -0.86
CA GLU A 167 -0.66 -18.28 0.32
C GLU A 167 -1.31 -17.22 1.22
N GLY A 168 -0.69 -16.05 1.40
CA GLY A 168 -1.29 -14.91 2.10
C GLY A 168 -2.61 -14.45 1.48
N ILE A 169 -2.70 -14.45 0.14
CA ILE A 169 -3.95 -14.21 -0.60
C ILE A 169 -5.00 -15.28 -0.24
N ARG A 170 -4.60 -16.55 -0.26
CA ARG A 170 -5.51 -17.69 0.00
C ARG A 170 -6.05 -17.70 1.43
N GLU A 171 -5.22 -17.40 2.41
CA GLU A 171 -5.62 -17.34 3.81
C GLU A 171 -6.50 -16.13 4.14
N THR A 172 -6.30 -15.02 3.44
CA THR A 172 -7.04 -13.78 3.73
C THR A 172 -8.38 -13.72 3.00
N LEU A 173 -8.44 -14.20 1.76
CA LEU A 173 -9.58 -14.02 0.87
C LEU A 173 -10.42 -15.29 0.71
N LYS A 174 -11.70 -15.11 0.38
CA LYS A 174 -12.59 -16.22 0.00
C LYS A 174 -12.10 -16.89 -1.29
N ALA A 175 -12.25 -18.21 -1.41
CA ALA A 175 -11.80 -19.01 -2.55
C ALA A 175 -12.13 -18.42 -3.94
N LYS A 176 -13.36 -17.93 -4.12
CA LYS A 176 -13.81 -17.29 -5.37
C LYS A 176 -13.04 -16.02 -5.77
N LEU A 177 -12.20 -15.47 -4.89
CA LEU A 177 -11.41 -14.27 -5.14
C LEU A 177 -9.92 -14.59 -5.37
N TRP A 178 -9.49 -15.85 -5.24
CA TRP A 178 -8.08 -16.19 -5.35
C TRP A 178 -7.52 -15.93 -6.74
N GLU A 179 -8.15 -16.50 -7.78
CA GLU A 179 -7.68 -16.39 -9.17
C GLU A 179 -7.53 -14.94 -9.62
N VAL A 180 -8.54 -14.11 -9.35
CA VAL A 180 -8.52 -12.69 -9.77
C VAL A 180 -7.45 -11.87 -9.03
N ASN A 181 -7.14 -12.20 -7.77
CA ASN A 181 -6.08 -11.53 -7.02
C ASN A 181 -4.68 -12.04 -7.40
N ILE A 182 -4.53 -13.33 -7.68
CA ILE A 182 -3.28 -13.89 -8.20
C ILE A 182 -2.98 -13.28 -9.58
N LEU A 183 -3.99 -13.16 -10.46
CA LEU A 183 -3.84 -12.46 -11.73
C LEU A 183 -3.39 -11.00 -11.55
N ALA A 184 -3.96 -10.29 -10.58
CA ALA A 184 -3.55 -8.92 -10.26
C ALA A 184 -2.11 -8.84 -9.74
N LEU A 185 -1.69 -9.79 -8.90
CA LEU A 185 -0.31 -9.90 -8.42
C LEU A 185 0.66 -10.06 -9.60
N GLU A 186 0.42 -11.05 -10.46
CA GLU A 186 1.26 -11.29 -11.65
C GLU A 186 1.27 -10.07 -12.57
N LYS A 187 0.11 -9.41 -12.77
CA LYS A 187 0.05 -8.20 -13.59
C LYS A 187 0.89 -7.06 -13.00
N GLY A 188 0.87 -6.90 -11.69
CA GLY A 188 1.75 -5.95 -10.99
C GLY A 188 3.23 -6.24 -11.25
N ILE A 189 3.64 -7.51 -11.16
CA ILE A 189 5.02 -7.95 -11.40
C ILE A 189 5.45 -7.65 -12.85
N GLU A 190 4.57 -7.89 -13.82
CA GLU A 190 4.84 -7.56 -15.22
C GLU A 190 5.05 -6.06 -15.45
N LEU A 191 4.23 -5.22 -14.82
CA LEU A 191 4.30 -3.76 -14.95
C LEU A 191 5.58 -3.16 -14.37
N ALA A 192 6.25 -3.86 -13.45
CA ALA A 192 7.48 -3.41 -12.80
C ALA A 192 8.75 -3.62 -13.65
N ARG A 193 8.64 -4.34 -14.78
CA ARG A 193 9.73 -4.61 -15.74
C ARG A 193 9.88 -3.47 -16.74
#